data_AF-A0A6I9PLT6-F1
#
_entry.id   AF-A0A6I9PLT6-F1
#
_cell.length_a   1.000
_cell.length_b   1.000
_cell.length_c   1.000
_cell.angle_alpha   90.00
_cell.angle_beta   90.00
_cell.angle_gamma   90.00
#
_symmetry.space_group_name_H-M   'P 1'
#
loop_
_entity.id
_entity.type
_entity.pdbx_description
1 polymer ?
#
loop_
_entity_poly.entity_id
_entity_poly.type
_entity_poly.pdbx_seq_one_letter_code
_entity_poly.pdbx_strand_id
1 'polypeptide(L)'
;MQAVMSSDYAFAQFRYLERLLLVHGRWSYIRMCKFLRYFFFKNFAFTLVHFWYSFFNGYSAMVTYEDWFITLYNLCYSSLPVLLVGLLDQDVNDKISLKFPQLYLPGQLGTLFNYKNFFISLFHGIFVSLIIFFIPYGAFLQTMGQDGEAPSDYQSFAVVTASSLIFVVNLQISLETSYWTFVNCFAVLGSIAIYFGIMFDIHSAGIHVIFPAPFTFTGAASNALRQPYLWLTIILTVGVSLLPVICIQFLHKTIWPSIGDKVRPP
;
A
#
# COMPACT_ATOMS: atom_id res chain seq x y z
N MET A 1 -30.17 34.13 6.50
CA MET A 1 -28.79 33.63 6.72
C MET A 1 -28.69 32.57 7.82
N GLN A 2 -29.63 32.47 8.77
CA GLN A 2 -29.55 31.49 9.87
C GLN A 2 -29.36 30.03 9.38
N ALA A 3 -30.10 29.60 8.35
CA ALA A 3 -29.94 28.27 7.75
C ALA A 3 -28.57 28.03 7.09
N VAL A 4 -27.90 29.08 6.59
CA VAL A 4 -26.57 28.99 5.97
C VAL A 4 -25.49 28.81 7.03
N MET A 5 -25.65 29.45 8.19
CA MET A 5 -24.71 29.33 9.31
C MET A 5 -24.82 27.97 10.03
N SER A 6 -25.94 27.27 9.86
CA SER A 6 -26.19 25.94 10.44
C SER A 6 -26.13 24.80 9.42
N SER A 7 -25.63 25.03 8.21
CA SER A 7 -25.56 24.01 7.13
C SER A 7 -24.11 23.60 6.83
N ASP A 8 -23.89 22.32 6.50
CA ASP A 8 -22.57 21.80 6.10
C ASP A 8 -22.06 22.41 4.78
N TYR A 9 -22.98 22.76 3.88
CA TYR A 9 -22.69 23.39 2.59
C TYR A 9 -23.61 24.58 2.33
N ALA A 10 -23.02 25.71 1.95
CA ALA A 10 -23.72 26.92 1.58
C ALA A 10 -23.60 27.18 0.08
N PHE A 11 -24.71 27.29 -0.64
CA PHE A 11 -24.72 27.61 -2.07
C PHE A 11 -25.85 28.58 -2.43
N ALA A 12 -25.61 29.41 -3.45
CA ALA A 12 -26.52 30.50 -3.82
C ALA A 12 -27.76 30.04 -4.63
N GLN A 13 -27.66 28.93 -5.36
CA GLN A 13 -28.73 28.44 -6.25
C GLN A 13 -28.86 26.93 -6.16
N PHE A 14 -30.10 26.42 -6.25
CA PHE A 14 -30.39 24.98 -6.15
C PHE A 14 -29.74 24.15 -7.28
N ARG A 15 -29.52 24.73 -8.46
CA ARG A 15 -28.83 24.06 -9.58
C ARG A 15 -27.42 23.58 -9.23
N TYR A 16 -26.73 24.19 -8.25
CA TYR A 16 -25.41 23.73 -7.83
C TYR A 16 -25.46 22.41 -7.04
N LEU A 17 -26.61 22.03 -6.49
CA LEU A 17 -26.78 20.78 -5.77
C LEU A 17 -26.54 19.56 -6.67
N GLU A 18 -26.95 19.63 -7.94
CA GLU A 18 -26.75 18.57 -8.92
C GLU A 18 -25.26 18.23 -9.08
N ARG A 19 -24.41 19.25 -9.29
CA ARG A 19 -22.96 19.06 -9.43
C ARG A 19 -22.28 18.70 -8.11
N LEU A 20 -22.78 19.22 -6.99
CA LEU A 20 -22.24 18.88 -5.68
C LEU A 20 -22.44 17.37 -5.39
N LEU A 21 -23.65 16.85 -5.58
CA LEU A 21 -23.95 15.44 -5.29
C LEU A 21 -23.36 14.49 -6.34
N LEU A 22 -23.70 14.69 -7.62
CA LEU A 22 -23.37 13.71 -8.67
C LEU A 22 -21.88 13.69 -9.02
N VAL A 23 -21.15 14.79 -8.84
CA VAL A 23 -19.71 14.85 -9.10
C VAL A 23 -18.93 14.71 -7.79
N HIS A 24 -19.05 15.69 -6.90
CA HIS A 24 -18.18 15.76 -5.71
C HIS A 24 -18.56 14.71 -4.67
N GLY A 25 -19.86 14.49 -4.43
CA GLY A 25 -20.35 13.46 -3.50
C GLY A 25 -19.92 12.06 -3.93
N ARG A 26 -20.13 11.72 -5.21
CA ARG A 26 -19.67 10.44 -5.78
C ARG A 26 -18.16 10.26 -5.69
N TRP A 27 -17.38 11.24 -6.12
CA TRP A 27 -15.92 11.16 -6.05
C TRP A 27 -15.43 11.01 -4.61
N SER A 28 -15.96 11.81 -3.69
CA SER A 28 -15.63 11.72 -2.26
C SER A 28 -15.90 10.32 -1.71
N TYR A 29 -17.10 9.78 -2.00
CA TYR A 29 -17.46 8.43 -1.56
C TYR A 29 -16.51 7.36 -2.12
N ILE A 30 -16.28 7.34 -3.44
CA ILE A 30 -15.41 6.33 -4.08
C ILE A 30 -13.96 6.44 -3.57
N ARG A 31 -13.42 7.66 -3.48
CA ARG A 31 -12.08 7.92 -2.96
C ARG A 31 -11.94 7.42 -1.53
N MET A 32 -12.90 7.73 -0.66
CA MET A 32 -12.90 7.29 0.73
C MET A 32 -12.99 5.76 0.84
N CYS A 33 -13.82 5.11 0.02
CA CYS A 33 -13.93 3.66 -0.01
C CYS A 33 -12.59 2.99 -0.41
N LYS A 34 -11.94 3.49 -1.47
CA LYS A 34 -10.63 3.01 -1.92
C LYS A 34 -9.56 3.25 -0.84
N PHE A 35 -9.52 4.46 -0.29
CA PHE A 35 -8.62 4.85 0.78
C PHE A 35 -8.72 3.89 1.98
N LEU A 36 -9.93 3.68 2.51
CA LEU A 36 -10.15 2.82 3.67
C LEU A 36 -9.79 1.36 3.38
N ARG A 37 -10.25 0.82 2.25
CA ARG A 37 -9.96 -0.56 1.86
C ARG A 37 -8.45 -0.81 1.75
N TYR A 38 -7.76 0.12 1.11
CA TYR A 38 -6.31 0.05 0.95
C TYR A 38 -5.58 0.24 2.28
N PHE A 39 -6.06 1.18 3.11
CA PHE A 39 -5.52 1.41 4.45
C PHE A 39 -5.60 0.16 5.32
N PHE A 40 -6.71 -0.57 5.30
CA PHE A 40 -6.82 -1.85 6.01
C PHE A 40 -5.87 -2.89 5.43
N PHE A 41 -5.87 -3.09 4.10
CA PHE A 41 -4.98 -4.03 3.43
C PHE A 41 -3.50 -3.81 3.82
N LYS A 42 -2.98 -2.59 3.69
CA LYS A 42 -1.56 -2.31 3.97
C LYS A 42 -1.19 -2.53 5.44
N ASN A 43 -2.12 -2.29 6.36
CA ASN A 43 -1.89 -2.48 7.79
C ASN A 43 -1.93 -3.98 8.13
N PHE A 44 -2.86 -4.75 7.57
CA PHE A 44 -2.87 -6.21 7.74
C PHE A 44 -1.62 -6.86 7.13
N ALA A 45 -1.21 -6.44 5.94
CA ALA A 45 0.00 -6.93 5.29
C ALA A 45 1.26 -6.68 6.14
N PHE A 46 1.32 -5.54 6.84
CA PHE A 46 2.41 -5.19 7.74
C PHE A 46 2.36 -5.96 9.07
N THR A 47 1.24 -5.90 9.80
CA THR A 47 1.13 -6.45 11.16
C THR A 47 1.18 -7.96 11.20
N LEU A 48 0.58 -8.64 10.21
CA LEU A 48 0.51 -10.09 10.19
C LEU A 48 1.88 -10.75 9.95
N VAL A 49 2.86 -10.05 9.36
CA VAL A 49 4.23 -10.58 9.23
C VAL A 49 4.84 -10.87 10.60
N HIS A 50 4.62 -9.99 11.59
CA HIS A 50 5.04 -10.23 12.97
C HIS A 50 4.34 -11.45 13.60
N PHE A 51 3.05 -11.62 13.28
CA PHE A 51 2.27 -12.77 13.74
C PHE A 51 2.83 -14.08 13.17
N TRP A 52 3.16 -14.11 11.86
CA TRP A 52 3.78 -15.28 11.24
C TRP A 52 5.15 -15.58 11.83
N TYR A 53 5.98 -14.56 12.04
CA TYR A 53 7.29 -14.71 12.67
C TYR A 53 7.23 -15.25 14.10
N SER A 54 6.16 -14.92 14.84
CA SER A 54 5.97 -15.37 16.23
C SER A 54 5.90 -16.89 16.38
N PHE A 55 5.42 -17.60 15.35
CA PHE A 55 5.43 -19.08 15.35
C PHE A 55 6.84 -19.67 15.30
N PHE A 56 7.80 -18.95 14.69
CA PHE A 56 9.18 -19.44 14.50
C PHE A 56 10.14 -18.97 15.59
N ASN A 57 9.79 -17.91 16.34
CA ASN A 57 10.60 -17.38 17.44
C ASN A 57 10.17 -17.87 18.84
N GLY A 58 9.29 -18.88 18.91
CA GLY A 58 8.79 -19.44 20.17
C GLY A 58 7.91 -18.48 20.97
N TYR A 59 7.21 -17.55 20.31
CA TYR A 59 6.43 -16.48 20.93
C TYR A 59 7.23 -15.57 21.88
N SER A 60 8.52 -15.38 21.60
CA SER A 60 9.41 -14.49 22.36
C SER A 60 9.12 -12.99 22.18
N ALA A 61 8.05 -12.64 21.46
CA ALA A 61 7.65 -11.27 21.12
C ALA A 61 8.72 -10.44 20.37
N MET A 62 9.73 -11.10 19.78
CA MET A 62 10.70 -10.45 18.92
C MET A 62 10.00 -9.94 17.64
N VAL A 63 10.16 -8.65 17.35
CA VAL A 63 9.64 -8.04 16.13
C VAL A 63 10.39 -8.55 14.89
N THR A 64 9.78 -8.47 13.70
CA THR A 64 10.43 -8.88 12.45
C THR A 64 11.16 -7.73 11.77
N TYR A 65 10.62 -6.52 11.90
CA TYR A 65 11.20 -5.30 11.35
C TYR A 65 11.98 -4.55 12.42
N GLU A 66 12.86 -3.68 11.96
CA GLU A 66 13.58 -2.71 12.79
C GLU A 66 12.63 -1.62 13.33
N ASP A 67 12.92 -1.08 14.51
CA ASP A 67 11.98 -0.24 15.28
C ASP A 67 11.65 1.09 14.58
N TRP A 68 12.63 1.73 13.94
CA TRP A 68 12.39 2.93 13.14
C TRP A 68 11.58 2.64 11.89
N PHE A 69 11.78 1.49 11.25
CA PHE A 69 10.92 1.05 10.15
C PHE A 69 9.45 0.93 10.58
N ILE A 70 9.18 0.30 11.73
CA ILE A 70 7.81 0.15 12.28
C ILE A 70 7.17 1.53 12.46
N THR A 71 7.92 2.47 13.04
CA THR A 71 7.44 3.82 13.33
C THR A 71 7.18 4.64 12.06
N LEU A 72 8.07 4.54 11.08
CA LEU A 72 8.02 5.34 9.85
C LEU A 72 7.15 4.72 8.75
N TYR A 73 6.79 3.44 8.86
CA TYR A 73 5.98 2.74 7.85
C TYR A 73 4.66 3.46 7.54
N ASN A 74 3.89 3.77 8.58
CA ASN A 74 2.60 4.43 8.42
C ASN A 74 2.71 5.95 8.22
N LEU A 75 3.82 6.56 8.64
CA LEU A 75 4.02 8.02 8.59
C LEU A 75 4.63 8.49 7.27
N CYS A 76 5.71 7.86 6.82
CA CYS A 76 6.53 8.34 5.70
C CYS A 76 6.46 7.43 4.48
N TYR A 77 6.56 6.10 4.68
CA TYR A 77 6.78 5.18 3.56
C TYR A 77 5.52 4.81 2.78
N SER A 78 4.34 4.92 3.40
CA SER A 78 3.08 4.45 2.79
C SER A 78 1.90 5.40 2.96
N SER A 79 2.09 6.59 3.54
CA SER A 79 1.00 7.55 3.77
C SER A 79 0.67 8.38 2.54
N LEU A 80 1.70 8.93 1.89
CA LEU A 80 1.57 9.94 0.85
C LEU A 80 0.86 9.39 -0.41
N PRO A 81 1.22 8.22 -0.97
CA PRO A 81 0.49 7.66 -2.11
C PRO A 81 -0.98 7.38 -1.80
N VAL A 82 -1.27 6.88 -0.59
CA VAL A 82 -2.63 6.53 -0.16
C VAL A 82 -3.49 7.76 0.03
N LEU A 83 -2.94 8.80 0.63
CA LEU A 83 -3.60 10.09 0.81
C LEU A 83 -3.90 10.75 -0.54
N LEU A 84 -2.97 10.72 -1.49
CA LEU A 84 -3.22 11.28 -2.82
C LEU A 84 -4.28 10.53 -3.61
N VAL A 85 -4.35 9.19 -3.52
CA VAL A 85 -5.47 8.44 -4.10
C VAL A 85 -6.79 8.83 -3.44
N GLY A 86 -6.79 9.07 -2.12
CA GLY A 86 -7.96 9.57 -1.39
C GLY A 86 -8.39 11.00 -1.76
N LEU A 87 -7.50 11.82 -2.34
CA LEU A 87 -7.79 13.22 -2.66
C LEU A 87 -7.99 13.49 -4.16
N LEU A 88 -7.14 12.92 -5.01
CA LEU A 88 -6.98 13.30 -6.41
C LEU A 88 -7.51 12.25 -7.39
N ASP A 89 -7.76 11.00 -6.95
CA ASP A 89 -8.19 9.94 -7.87
C ASP A 89 -9.56 10.26 -8.48
N GLN A 90 -9.69 10.04 -9.78
CA GLN A 90 -10.95 10.28 -10.50
C GLN A 90 -11.29 9.03 -11.27
N ASP A 91 -12.48 8.50 -10.98
CA ASP A 91 -12.95 7.31 -11.67
C ASP A 91 -13.55 7.63 -13.04
N VAL A 92 -14.27 8.74 -13.16
CA VAL A 92 -14.73 9.31 -14.44
C VAL A 92 -14.68 10.83 -14.40
N ASN A 93 -14.63 11.45 -15.58
CA ASN A 93 -14.65 12.91 -15.71
C ASN A 93 -15.98 13.53 -15.25
N ASP A 94 -15.95 14.79 -14.82
CA ASP A 94 -17.10 15.50 -14.26
C ASP A 94 -18.29 15.58 -15.23
N LYS A 95 -18.03 15.86 -16.50
CA LYS A 95 -19.03 15.91 -17.58
C LYS A 95 -19.76 14.58 -17.75
N ILE A 96 -19.03 13.47 -17.63
CA ILE A 96 -19.58 12.12 -17.77
C ILE A 96 -20.45 11.79 -16.55
N SER A 97 -20.01 12.18 -15.35
CA SER A 97 -20.78 11.97 -14.12
C SER A 97 -22.13 12.69 -14.16
N LEU A 98 -22.19 13.91 -14.73
CA LEU A 98 -23.44 14.64 -14.93
C LEU A 98 -24.31 14.02 -16.04
N LYS A 99 -23.71 13.55 -17.14
CA LYS A 99 -24.43 12.93 -18.25
C LYS A 99 -25.10 11.59 -17.87
N PHE A 100 -24.49 10.84 -16.95
CA PHE A 100 -24.98 9.52 -16.52
C PHE A 100 -25.22 9.46 -14.99
N PRO A 101 -26.34 10.00 -14.48
CA PRO A 101 -26.66 9.98 -13.04
C PRO A 101 -26.76 8.58 -12.43
N GLN A 102 -26.98 7.54 -13.25
CA GLN A 102 -27.02 6.13 -12.82
C GLN A 102 -25.72 5.68 -12.13
N LEU A 103 -24.60 6.34 -12.42
CA LEU A 103 -23.31 6.07 -11.77
C LEU A 103 -23.31 6.42 -10.27
N TYR A 104 -24.32 7.12 -9.76
CA TYR A 104 -24.47 7.45 -8.35
C TYR A 104 -25.10 6.32 -7.50
N LEU A 105 -25.86 5.41 -8.13
CA LEU A 105 -26.59 4.32 -7.46
C LEU A 105 -25.73 3.42 -6.56
N PRO A 106 -24.50 3.01 -6.95
CA PRO A 106 -23.65 2.16 -6.11
C PRO A 106 -23.33 2.78 -4.75
N GLY A 107 -23.27 4.12 -4.67
CA GLY A 107 -23.03 4.86 -3.44
C GLY A 107 -24.24 4.86 -2.51
N GLN A 108 -25.45 5.03 -3.05
CA GLN A 108 -26.69 4.96 -2.27
C GLN A 108 -26.94 3.56 -1.69
N LEU A 109 -26.57 2.53 -2.45
CA LEU A 109 -26.71 1.13 -2.02
C LEU A 109 -25.58 0.68 -1.07
N GLY A 110 -24.59 1.52 -0.78
CA GLY A 110 -23.47 1.16 0.11
C GLY A 110 -22.62 0.00 -0.41
N THR A 111 -22.57 -0.21 -1.73
CA THR A 111 -21.96 -1.41 -2.32
C THR A 111 -20.44 -1.38 -2.28
N LEU A 112 -19.82 -0.20 -2.25
CA LEU A 112 -18.37 -0.03 -2.31
C LEU A 112 -17.70 -0.17 -0.93
N PHE A 113 -18.40 0.17 0.15
CA PHE A 113 -17.90 0.01 1.51
C PHE A 113 -18.91 -0.76 2.36
N ASN A 114 -18.62 -2.04 2.58
CA ASN A 114 -19.42 -2.95 3.38
C ASN A 114 -18.51 -3.96 4.09
N TYR A 115 -19.08 -4.71 5.04
CA TYR A 115 -18.32 -5.74 5.77
C TYR A 115 -17.70 -6.80 4.86
N LYS A 116 -18.34 -7.14 3.73
CA LYS A 116 -17.78 -8.09 2.77
C LYS A 116 -16.46 -7.58 2.18
N ASN A 117 -16.42 -6.32 1.72
CA ASN A 117 -15.23 -5.68 1.18
C ASN A 117 -14.13 -5.51 2.23
N PHE A 118 -14.52 -5.27 3.50
CA PHE A 118 -13.57 -5.31 4.62
C PHE A 118 -12.93 -6.69 4.77
N PHE A 119 -13.71 -7.77 4.84
CA PHE A 119 -13.16 -9.12 4.94
C PHE A 119 -12.32 -9.50 3.71
N ILE A 120 -12.70 -9.07 2.50
CA ILE A 120 -11.88 -9.24 1.30
C ILE A 120 -10.52 -8.56 1.48
N SER A 121 -10.48 -7.32 2.00
CA SER A 121 -9.21 -6.63 2.26
C SER A 121 -8.37 -7.30 3.35
N LEU A 122 -9.02 -7.90 4.36
CA LEU A 122 -8.36 -8.69 5.40
C LEU A 122 -7.75 -9.97 4.84
N PHE A 123 -8.51 -10.78 4.08
CA PHE A 123 -7.99 -11.99 3.45
C PHE A 123 -6.88 -11.68 2.44
N HIS A 124 -7.01 -10.57 1.72
CA HIS A 124 -5.95 -10.10 0.82
C HIS A 124 -4.68 -9.73 1.60
N GLY A 125 -4.79 -9.03 2.73
CA GLY A 125 -3.66 -8.74 3.62
C GLY A 125 -3.02 -10.00 4.23
N ILE A 126 -3.84 -10.99 4.61
CA ILE A 126 -3.36 -12.31 5.06
C ILE A 126 -2.55 -12.99 3.96
N PHE A 127 -3.09 -13.06 2.75
CA PHE A 127 -2.41 -13.70 1.61
C PHE A 127 -1.07 -13.03 1.30
N VAL A 128 -1.06 -11.70 1.22
CA VAL A 128 0.17 -10.93 0.92
C VAL A 128 1.19 -11.04 2.06
N SER A 129 0.77 -10.96 3.32
CA SER A 129 1.69 -11.11 4.47
C SER A 129 2.33 -12.50 4.54
N LEU A 130 1.58 -13.56 4.20
CA LEU A 130 2.13 -14.92 4.10
C LEU A 130 3.25 -14.98 3.05
N ILE A 131 3.02 -14.41 1.87
CA ILE A 131 4.02 -14.38 0.79
C ILE A 131 5.26 -13.59 1.21
N ILE A 132 5.07 -12.40 1.78
CA ILE A 132 6.15 -11.52 2.25
C ILE A 132 6.99 -12.19 3.34
N PHE A 133 6.39 -13.03 4.17
CA PHE A 133 7.12 -13.76 5.21
C PHE A 133 7.79 -15.03 4.68
N PHE A 134 7.03 -15.93 4.05
CA PHE A 134 7.49 -17.28 3.71
C PHE A 134 8.50 -17.32 2.56
N ILE A 135 8.42 -16.43 1.58
CA ILE A 135 9.38 -16.44 0.45
C ILE A 135 10.78 -16.03 0.93
N PRO A 136 10.97 -14.88 1.61
CA PRO A 136 12.26 -14.56 2.21
C PRO A 136 12.69 -15.63 3.21
N TYR A 137 11.80 -16.08 4.11
CA TYR A 137 12.15 -17.09 5.11
C TYR A 137 12.68 -18.39 4.50
N GLY A 138 12.04 -18.89 3.43
CA GLY A 138 12.51 -20.05 2.67
C GLY A 138 13.85 -19.82 1.96
N ALA A 139 14.06 -18.61 1.42
CA ALA A 139 15.33 -18.25 0.78
C ALA A 139 16.48 -18.20 1.80
N PHE A 140 16.25 -17.68 3.01
CA PHE A 140 17.27 -17.63 4.06
C PHE A 140 17.55 -18.99 4.72
N LEU A 141 16.58 -19.91 4.74
CA LEU A 141 16.77 -21.27 5.28
C LEU A 141 17.72 -22.16 4.46
N GLN A 142 17.75 -21.97 3.14
CA GLN A 142 18.45 -22.87 2.21
C GLN A 142 19.75 -22.30 1.62
N THR A 143 20.10 -21.05 1.94
CA THR A 143 21.18 -20.33 1.23
C THR A 143 22.34 -20.01 2.15
N MET A 144 23.52 -20.57 1.84
CA MET A 144 24.82 -20.07 2.31
C MET A 144 25.26 -18.93 1.38
N GLY A 145 25.84 -17.86 1.92
CA GLY A 145 26.16 -16.66 1.18
C GLY A 145 27.24 -16.94 0.14
N GLN A 146 27.26 -16.19 -0.95
CA GLN A 146 28.29 -16.32 -2.00
C GLN A 146 29.71 -16.09 -1.45
N ASP A 147 29.84 -15.39 -0.33
CA ASP A 147 31.11 -15.10 0.36
C ASP A 147 31.54 -16.23 1.33
N GLY A 148 30.78 -17.32 1.44
CA GLY A 148 31.02 -18.40 2.41
C GLY A 148 30.65 -18.04 3.86
N GLU A 149 30.30 -16.78 4.12
CA GLU A 149 29.67 -16.33 5.36
C GLU A 149 28.16 -16.62 5.31
N ALA A 150 27.61 -17.08 6.44
CA ALA A 150 26.18 -17.31 6.54
C ALA A 150 25.47 -15.96 6.38
N PRO A 151 24.59 -15.79 5.38
CA PRO A 151 23.78 -14.59 5.26
C PRO A 151 22.60 -14.64 6.24
N SER A 152 22.62 -15.59 7.19
CA SER A 152 21.58 -15.87 8.17
C SER A 152 21.54 -14.87 9.31
N ASP A 153 21.99 -13.63 9.08
CA ASP A 153 21.74 -12.57 10.04
C ASP A 153 20.28 -12.15 9.91
N TYR A 154 19.58 -12.25 11.03
CA TYR A 154 18.21 -11.76 11.21
C TYR A 154 18.03 -10.33 10.66
N GLN A 155 19.08 -9.51 10.69
CA GLN A 155 19.08 -8.16 10.15
C GLN A 155 18.88 -8.11 8.63
N SER A 156 19.54 -8.98 7.87
CA SER A 156 19.38 -9.07 6.42
C SER A 156 17.98 -9.55 6.05
N PHE A 157 17.44 -10.51 6.80
CA PHE A 157 16.06 -10.98 6.64
C PHE A 157 15.04 -9.86 6.89
N ALA A 158 15.23 -9.07 7.95
CA ALA A 158 14.38 -7.92 8.26
C ALA A 158 14.43 -6.84 7.16
N VAL A 159 15.60 -6.56 6.59
CA VAL A 159 15.74 -5.60 5.46
C VAL A 159 15.01 -6.08 4.22
N VAL A 160 15.13 -7.38 3.89
CA VAL A 160 14.53 -7.97 2.68
C VAL A 160 13.01 -8.03 2.79
N THR A 161 12.49 -8.46 3.93
CA THR A 161 11.04 -8.48 4.20
C THR A 161 10.46 -7.06 4.21
N ALA A 162 11.14 -6.09 4.84
CA ALA A 162 10.74 -4.68 4.84
C ALA A 162 10.73 -4.09 3.43
N SER A 163 11.80 -4.30 2.64
CA SER A 163 11.90 -3.84 1.26
C SER A 163 10.78 -4.43 0.40
N SER A 164 10.55 -5.74 0.53
CA SER A 164 9.47 -6.44 -0.18
C SER A 164 8.11 -5.84 0.15
N LEU A 165 7.81 -5.59 1.42
CA LEU A 165 6.56 -4.96 1.84
C LEU A 165 6.39 -3.57 1.20
N ILE A 166 7.41 -2.72 1.24
CA ILE A 166 7.34 -1.37 0.66
C ILE A 166 7.06 -1.41 -0.84
N PHE A 167 7.73 -2.30 -1.58
CA PHE A 167 7.46 -2.47 -3.01
C PHE A 167 6.05 -2.99 -3.26
N VAL A 168 5.62 -4.03 -2.55
CA VAL A 168 4.27 -4.62 -2.74
C VAL A 168 3.19 -3.58 -2.49
N VAL A 169 3.26 -2.86 -1.37
CA VAL A 169 2.31 -1.81 -1.02
C VAL A 169 2.34 -0.71 -2.10
N ASN A 170 3.49 -0.13 -2.40
CA ASN A 170 3.55 0.97 -3.38
C ASN A 170 3.12 0.58 -4.80
N LEU A 171 3.39 -0.64 -5.24
CA LEU A 171 2.92 -1.13 -6.53
C LEU A 171 1.43 -1.49 -6.49
N GLN A 172 0.92 -2.02 -5.39
CA GLN A 172 -0.50 -2.32 -5.23
C GLN A 172 -1.37 -1.05 -5.30
N ILE A 173 -0.99 0.04 -4.62
CA ILE A 173 -1.73 1.31 -4.73
C ILE A 173 -1.67 1.91 -6.14
N SER A 174 -0.53 1.72 -6.80
CA SER A 174 -0.30 2.09 -8.20
C SER A 174 -1.31 1.36 -9.12
N LEU A 175 -1.54 0.07 -8.92
CA LEU A 175 -2.55 -0.70 -9.66
C LEU A 175 -4.00 -0.27 -9.36
N GLU A 176 -4.31 0.15 -8.13
CA GLU A 176 -5.67 0.58 -7.76
C GLU A 176 -6.03 2.02 -8.20
N THR A 177 -5.00 2.80 -8.57
CA THR A 177 -5.16 4.18 -9.04
C THR A 177 -5.82 4.20 -10.42
N SER A 178 -6.96 4.89 -10.53
CA SER A 178 -7.69 4.98 -11.79
C SER A 178 -7.17 6.09 -12.69
N TYR A 179 -6.80 7.23 -12.11
CA TYR A 179 -6.29 8.38 -12.86
C TYR A 179 -4.81 8.62 -12.54
N TRP A 180 -3.94 8.26 -13.49
CA TRP A 180 -2.51 8.43 -13.36
C TRP A 180 -2.09 9.87 -13.65
N THR A 181 -1.62 10.55 -12.61
CA THR A 181 -1.07 11.90 -12.69
C THR A 181 0.41 11.90 -12.38
N PHE A 182 1.11 12.97 -12.79
CA PHE A 182 2.49 13.20 -12.38
C PHE A 182 2.64 13.23 -10.85
N VAL A 183 1.66 13.76 -10.13
CA VAL A 183 1.67 13.84 -8.66
C VAL A 183 1.60 12.43 -8.04
N ASN A 184 0.74 11.55 -8.57
CA ASN A 184 0.65 10.17 -8.09
C ASN A 184 1.94 9.38 -8.38
N CYS A 185 2.55 9.60 -9.56
CA CYS A 185 3.84 8.99 -9.90
C CYS A 185 4.95 9.47 -8.95
N PHE A 186 5.05 10.78 -8.75
CA PHE A 186 6.00 11.37 -7.81
C PHE A 186 5.81 10.84 -6.39
N ALA A 187 4.57 10.62 -5.95
CA ALA A 187 4.26 10.07 -4.64
C ALA A 187 4.74 8.62 -4.48
N VAL A 188 4.44 7.76 -5.45
CA VAL A 188 4.86 6.35 -5.42
C VAL A 188 6.38 6.25 -5.46
N LEU A 189 7.03 6.89 -6.44
CA LEU A 189 8.49 6.87 -6.57
C LEU A 189 9.19 7.57 -5.40
N GLY A 190 8.65 8.70 -4.96
CA GLY A 190 9.15 9.47 -3.82
C GLY A 190 9.08 8.68 -2.53
N SER A 191 8.01 7.93 -2.28
CA SER A 191 7.90 7.08 -1.08
C SER A 191 8.93 5.95 -1.06
N ILE A 192 9.22 5.33 -2.21
CA ILE A 192 10.26 4.31 -2.36
C ILE A 192 11.65 4.95 -2.17
N ALA A 193 11.89 6.12 -2.77
CA ALA A 193 13.15 6.84 -2.60
C ALA A 193 13.40 7.28 -1.14
N ILE A 194 12.36 7.78 -0.45
CA ILE A 194 12.42 8.13 0.97
C ILE A 194 12.72 6.89 1.82
N TYR A 195 12.13 5.74 1.50
CA TYR A 195 12.44 4.48 2.18
C TYR A 195 13.92 4.13 2.06
N PHE A 196 14.48 4.10 0.84
CA PHE A 196 15.89 3.79 0.64
C PHE A 196 16.81 4.83 1.29
N GLY A 197 16.51 6.12 1.15
CA GLY A 197 17.30 7.20 1.75
C GLY A 197 17.39 7.06 3.27
N ILE A 198 16.24 6.93 3.94
CA ILE A 198 16.20 6.78 5.40
C ILE A 198 16.86 5.47 5.84
N MET A 199 16.64 4.38 5.12
CA MET A 199 17.23 3.08 5.46
C MET A 199 18.76 3.10 5.33
N PHE A 200 19.33 3.72 4.29
CA PHE A 200 20.78 3.88 4.16
C PHE A 200 21.36 4.81 5.23
N ASP A 201 20.65 5.87 5.59
CA ASP A 201 21.08 6.77 6.67
C ASP A 201 21.10 6.05 8.03
N ILE A 202 20.01 5.39 8.40
CA ILE A 202 19.87 4.66 9.67
C ILE A 202 20.89 3.52 9.80
N HIS A 203 21.18 2.80 8.70
CA HIS A 203 22.16 1.70 8.71
C HIS A 203 23.61 2.17 8.50
N SER A 204 23.85 3.48 8.38
CA SER A 204 25.19 4.06 8.24
C SER A 204 25.97 4.00 9.56
N ALA A 205 27.28 3.75 9.45
CA ALA A 205 28.18 3.73 10.61
C ALA A 205 28.20 5.06 11.38
N GLY A 206 27.97 6.20 10.69
CA GLY A 206 28.02 7.52 11.31
C GLY A 206 26.93 7.73 12.37
N ILE A 207 25.69 7.29 12.09
CA ILE A 207 24.57 7.45 13.02
C ILE A 207 24.70 6.51 14.22
N HIS A 208 25.19 5.29 14.02
CA HIS A 208 25.43 4.35 15.11
C HIS A 208 26.53 4.81 16.08
N VAL A 209 27.59 5.46 15.60
CA VAL A 209 28.65 6.00 16.47
C VAL A 209 28.10 7.10 17.39
N ILE A 210 27.11 7.87 16.92
CA ILE A 210 26.48 8.95 17.70
C ILE A 210 25.40 8.38 18.65
N PHE A 211 24.63 7.38 18.20
CA PHE A 211 23.53 6.78 18.95
C PHE A 211 23.56 5.24 18.84
N PRO A 212 24.38 4.55 19.66
CA PRO A 212 24.57 3.10 19.52
C PRO A 212 23.38 2.26 20.00
N ALA A 213 22.64 2.72 21.03
CA ALA A 213 21.51 1.98 21.58
C ALA A 213 20.30 1.82 20.62
N PRO A 214 19.85 2.87 19.88
CA PRO A 214 18.71 2.75 18.99
C PRO A 214 19.02 2.21 17.58
N PHE A 215 20.28 2.12 17.14
CA PHE A 215 20.64 1.82 15.75
C PHE A 215 21.48 0.55 15.60
N THR A 216 20.92 -0.61 15.94
CA THR A 216 21.67 -1.88 16.00
C THR A 216 21.96 -2.51 14.64
N PHE A 217 21.36 -2.02 13.55
CA PHE A 217 21.43 -2.56 12.18
C PHE A 217 22.59 -1.97 11.34
N THR A 218 23.77 -1.85 11.92
CA THR A 218 24.93 -1.24 11.23
C THR A 218 25.35 -2.05 10.00
N GLY A 219 25.38 -1.43 8.83
CA GLY A 219 25.84 -2.07 7.60
C GLY A 219 24.89 -3.13 7.02
N ALA A 220 23.77 -3.44 7.68
CA ALA A 220 22.80 -4.44 7.22
C ALA A 220 22.23 -4.09 5.84
N ALA A 221 21.93 -2.80 5.60
CA ALA A 221 21.51 -2.29 4.29
C ALA A 221 22.50 -2.64 3.17
N SER A 222 23.76 -2.25 3.38
CA SER A 222 24.82 -2.36 2.40
C SER A 222 25.17 -3.81 2.12
N ASN A 223 25.19 -4.65 3.16
CA ASN A 223 25.46 -6.07 3.04
C ASN A 223 24.31 -6.80 2.32
N ALA A 224 23.06 -6.51 2.70
CA ALA A 224 21.90 -7.14 2.07
C ALA A 224 21.73 -6.72 0.60
N LEU A 225 21.84 -5.42 0.29
CA LEU A 225 21.61 -4.92 -1.07
C LEU A 225 22.78 -5.13 -2.03
N ARG A 226 23.97 -5.47 -1.53
CA ARG A 226 25.10 -5.86 -2.39
C ARG A 226 24.91 -7.26 -2.99
N GLN A 227 24.15 -8.12 -2.32
CA GLN A 227 23.97 -9.50 -2.73
C GLN A 227 22.84 -9.63 -3.77
N PRO A 228 23.13 -10.10 -4.99
CA PRO A 228 22.14 -10.12 -6.08
C PRO A 228 20.98 -11.10 -5.82
N TYR A 229 21.22 -12.17 -5.06
CA TYR A 229 20.17 -13.13 -4.73
C TYR A 229 19.07 -12.50 -3.85
N LEU A 230 19.41 -11.52 -2.99
CA LEU A 230 18.43 -10.82 -2.16
C LEU A 230 17.52 -9.92 -3.00
N TRP A 231 18.04 -9.24 -4.02
CA TRP A 231 17.20 -8.54 -4.99
C TRP A 231 16.27 -9.48 -5.75
N LEU A 232 16.75 -10.67 -6.13
CA LEU A 232 15.90 -11.68 -6.76
C LEU A 232 14.78 -12.12 -5.81
N THR A 233 15.06 -12.34 -4.53
CA THR A 233 14.02 -12.69 -3.55
C THR A 233 12.97 -11.58 -3.40
N ILE A 234 13.37 -10.30 -3.40
CA ILE A 234 12.44 -9.16 -3.36
C ILE A 234 11.57 -9.16 -4.62
N ILE A 235 12.17 -9.27 -5.80
CA ILE A 235 11.44 -9.28 -7.08
C ILE A 235 10.48 -10.47 -7.14
N LEU A 236 10.91 -11.66 -6.71
CA LEU A 236 10.08 -12.86 -6.66
C LEU A 236 8.89 -12.65 -5.71
N THR A 237 9.14 -12.12 -4.50
CA THR A 237 8.10 -11.84 -3.51
C THR A 237 7.07 -10.84 -4.04
N VAL A 238 7.55 -9.76 -4.66
CA VAL A 238 6.70 -8.74 -5.29
C VAL A 238 5.88 -9.34 -6.43
N GLY A 239 6.52 -10.09 -7.33
CA GLY A 239 5.85 -10.72 -8.46
C GLY A 239 4.74 -11.70 -8.02
N VAL A 240 5.05 -12.59 -7.08
CA VAL A 240 4.09 -13.60 -6.59
C VAL A 240 2.93 -12.97 -5.84
N SER A 241 3.16 -11.87 -5.11
CA SER A 241 2.08 -11.15 -4.41
C SER A 241 1.14 -10.38 -5.35
N LEU A 242 1.67 -9.72 -6.38
CA LEU A 242 0.89 -8.87 -7.29
C LEU A 242 0.21 -9.64 -8.42
N LEU A 243 0.77 -10.76 -8.86
CA LEU A 243 0.25 -11.52 -10.01
C LEU A 243 -1.23 -11.94 -9.83
N PRO A 244 -1.64 -12.53 -8.68
CA PRO A 244 -3.05 -12.90 -8.47
C PRO A 244 -3.97 -11.68 -8.54
N VAL A 245 -3.55 -10.54 -8.00
CA VAL A 245 -4.32 -9.29 -8.03
C VAL A 245 -4.53 -8.83 -9.47
N ILE A 246 -3.45 -8.76 -10.26
CA ILE A 246 -3.50 -8.33 -11.66
C ILE A 246 -4.41 -9.27 -12.46
N CYS A 247 -4.26 -10.59 -12.29
CA CYS A 247 -5.10 -11.58 -12.96
C CYS A 247 -6.59 -11.41 -12.61
N ILE A 248 -6.92 -11.26 -11.33
CA ILE A 248 -8.30 -11.09 -10.88
C ILE A 248 -8.89 -9.78 -11.42
N GLN A 249 -8.15 -8.67 -11.35
CA GLN A 249 -8.61 -7.38 -11.88
C GLN A 249 -8.84 -7.43 -13.39
N PHE A 250 -7.91 -8.06 -14.13
CA PHE A 250 -8.03 -8.24 -15.56
C PHE A 250 -9.25 -9.09 -15.93
N LEU A 251 -9.40 -10.26 -15.30
CA LEU A 251 -10.54 -11.17 -15.54
C LEU A 251 -11.87 -10.49 -15.20
N HIS A 252 -11.96 -9.79 -14.07
CA HIS A 252 -13.18 -9.09 -13.69
C HIS A 252 -13.53 -7.99 -14.69
N LYS A 253 -12.55 -7.21 -15.14
CA LYS A 253 -12.78 -6.14 -16.12
C LYS A 253 -13.20 -6.67 -17.49
N THR A 254 -12.68 -7.83 -17.89
CA THR A 254 -13.01 -8.45 -19.19
C THR A 254 -14.35 -9.18 -19.17
N ILE A 255 -14.64 -9.94 -18.10
CA ILE A 255 -15.82 -10.80 -18.03
C ILE A 255 -17.04 -9.99 -17.53
N TRP A 256 -16.89 -9.19 -16.47
CA TRP A 256 -17.96 -8.43 -15.83
C TRP A 256 -17.63 -6.93 -15.71
N PRO A 257 -17.59 -6.19 -16.84
CA PRO A 257 -17.27 -4.77 -16.84
C PRO A 257 -18.32 -3.97 -16.06
N SER A 258 -17.86 -3.12 -15.15
CA SER A 258 -18.74 -2.23 -14.39
C SER A 258 -19.36 -1.16 -15.30
N ILE A 259 -20.45 -0.52 -14.85
CA ILE A 259 -21.08 0.59 -15.59
C ILE A 259 -20.06 1.74 -15.78
N GLY A 260 -19.17 1.96 -14.81
CA GLY A 260 -18.07 2.92 -14.92
C GLY A 260 -17.07 2.54 -16.02
N ASP A 261 -16.71 1.26 -16.12
CA ASP A 261 -15.76 0.77 -17.14
C ASP A 261 -16.32 0.90 -18.56
N LYS A 262 -17.63 0.69 -18.75
CA LYS A 262 -18.30 0.83 -20.05
C LYS A 262 -18.37 2.27 -20.56
N VAL A 263 -18.35 3.24 -19.65
CA VAL A 263 -18.53 4.66 -19.98
C VAL A 263 -17.18 5.39 -20.09
N ARG A 264 -16.09 4.77 -19.61
CA ARG A 264 -14.74 5.30 -19.86
C ARG A 264 -14.41 5.22 -21.35
N PRO A 265 -13.94 6.32 -21.98
CA PRO A 265 -13.34 6.22 -23.31
C PRO A 265 -12.09 5.33 -23.24
N PRO A 266 -11.73 4.66 -24.35
CA PRO A 266 -10.51 3.85 -24.43
C PRO A 266 -9.24 4.67 -24.15
#